data_AF-A0A3Q3X226-F1
#
_entry.id   AF-A0A3Q3X226-F1
#
_cell.length_a   1.000
_cell.length_b   1.000
_cell.length_c   1.000
_cell.angle_alpha   90.00
_cell.angle_beta   90.00
_cell.angle_gamma   90.00
#
_symmetry.space_group_name_H-M   'P 1'
#
loop_
_entity.id
_entity.type
_entity.pdbx_description
1 polymer ?
#
loop_
_entity_poly.entity_id
_entity_poly.type
_entity_poly.pdbx_seq_one_letter_code
_entity_poly.pdbx_strand_id
1 'polypeptide(L)'
;MLLTYQGNCATTLPFSLSILRTCAPPSSAENQQTVGDLYDLSVDIQKVRKLKGWVLHQSPSYTKEVAELLKDMGASGSNIARILTGHPEAVLCHPEQVQSQRELWMSVCPSQKQLLGIVEKFPASFFTSSGHYDSQRDNIAYFQSLNIGKRIITKLMASAPQSFGRPVELNKVMVHTLQQAYQELGGEEANMKTWLQKLLSQNPFVLLKPPEVLRQNLLFLRDKGFSTAELLHLLSKLRGFVTELNPDSMHGTLTYSQKAMGCSEADLRNIVLKCPALLYYPEATLSERIEGLLDAGISMSQLIETPTVLELTMQIVIYRIQRLKAHGYDVRTGSLEVLNGTKKDFEMNYGKLQLRRERPIFNPVAPLKGDD
;
A
#
# COMPACT_ATOMS: atom_id res chain seq x y z
N MET A 1 -4.41 7.27 -52.59
CA MET A 1 -4.69 6.03 -53.34
C MET A 1 -3.92 4.93 -52.61
N LEU A 2 -4.49 4.31 -51.56
CA LEU A 2 -5.24 3.03 -51.60
C LEU A 2 -4.38 1.93 -52.25
N LEU A 3 -3.97 0.81 -51.62
CA LEU A 3 -4.60 -0.01 -50.57
C LEU A 3 -3.56 -0.92 -49.85
N THR A 4 -3.69 -1.00 -48.52
CA THR A 4 -3.67 -2.17 -47.60
C THR A 4 -2.90 -3.46 -47.92
N TYR A 5 -2.17 -3.98 -46.93
CA TYR A 5 -2.49 -5.26 -46.26
C TYR A 5 -1.82 -5.35 -44.86
N GLN A 6 -2.61 -5.79 -43.88
CA GLN A 6 -2.31 -5.91 -42.44
C GLN A 6 -1.64 -7.25 -42.09
N GLY A 7 -0.97 -7.30 -40.93
CA GLY A 7 -0.53 -8.54 -40.28
C GLY A 7 -0.08 -8.33 -38.83
N ASN A 8 -1.04 -8.15 -37.91
CA ASN A 8 -0.85 -8.15 -36.45
C ASN A 8 -0.41 -9.53 -35.95
N CYS A 9 0.51 -9.57 -34.98
CA CYS A 9 0.67 -10.71 -34.08
C CYS A 9 0.77 -10.19 -32.63
N ALA A 10 -0.39 -9.93 -32.03
CA ALA A 10 -0.55 -9.68 -30.61
C ALA A 10 -0.84 -11.03 -29.93
N THR A 11 0.05 -11.45 -29.04
CA THR A 11 -0.11 -12.60 -28.16
C THR A 11 -1.23 -12.32 -27.16
N THR A 12 -2.38 -12.95 -27.38
CA THR A 12 -3.57 -12.89 -26.53
C THR A 12 -3.41 -13.76 -25.27
N LEU A 13 -3.42 -13.11 -24.11
CA LEU A 13 -3.79 -13.71 -22.83
C LEU A 13 -5.31 -13.96 -22.82
N PRO A 14 -5.83 -15.14 -22.47
CA PRO A 14 -7.26 -15.33 -22.27
C PRO A 14 -7.57 -15.19 -20.78
N PHE A 15 -7.72 -13.96 -20.30
CA PHE A 15 -8.40 -13.71 -19.02
C PHE A 15 -9.35 -12.52 -19.18
N SER A 16 -10.47 -12.79 -19.85
CA SER A 16 -11.71 -12.07 -19.63
C SER A 16 -12.74 -13.11 -19.24
N LEU A 17 -13.04 -13.19 -17.95
CA LEU A 17 -14.29 -13.79 -17.49
C LEU A 17 -15.40 -12.86 -17.97
N SER A 18 -15.82 -13.08 -19.22
CA SER A 18 -17.10 -12.64 -19.72
C SER A 18 -18.15 -13.29 -18.83
N ILE A 19 -18.64 -12.52 -17.85
CA ILE A 19 -19.97 -12.74 -17.28
C ILE A 19 -20.88 -12.94 -18.49
N LEU A 20 -21.55 -14.10 -18.55
CA LEU A 20 -22.62 -14.34 -19.49
C LEU A 20 -23.59 -13.16 -19.39
N ARG A 21 -23.48 -12.24 -20.35
CA ARG A 21 -24.44 -11.17 -20.57
C ARG A 21 -25.70 -11.85 -21.04
N THR A 22 -26.55 -12.23 -20.11
CA THR A 22 -27.97 -12.38 -20.42
C THR A 22 -28.45 -10.95 -20.69
N CYS A 23 -28.49 -10.57 -21.97
CA CYS A 23 -29.18 -9.37 -22.39
C CYS A 23 -30.65 -9.55 -21.99
N ALA A 24 -31.02 -8.98 -20.84
CA ALA A 24 -32.41 -8.83 -20.48
C ALA A 24 -33.10 -8.02 -21.59
N PRO A 25 -34.30 -8.42 -22.05
CA PRO A 25 -35.02 -7.69 -23.08
C PRO A 25 -35.30 -6.25 -22.62
N PRO A 26 -35.42 -5.28 -23.55
CA PRO A 26 -35.49 -3.85 -23.26
C PRO A 26 -36.86 -3.39 -22.72
N SER A 27 -37.50 -4.19 -21.85
CA SER A 27 -38.85 -3.93 -21.33
C SER A 27 -39.08 -4.42 -19.88
N SER A 28 -38.04 -4.72 -19.11
CA SER A 28 -38.21 -4.90 -17.66
C SER A 28 -38.41 -3.52 -17.03
N ALA A 29 -39.56 -3.27 -16.40
CA ALA A 29 -39.75 -2.09 -15.57
C ALA A 29 -38.87 -2.19 -14.31
N GLU A 30 -38.45 -1.05 -13.73
CA GLU A 30 -37.77 -1.06 -12.44
C GLU A 30 -38.63 -1.78 -11.39
N ASN A 31 -37.97 -2.59 -10.55
CA ASN A 31 -38.56 -3.22 -9.38
C ASN A 31 -38.99 -2.12 -8.40
N GLN A 32 -40.28 -1.76 -8.46
CA GLN A 32 -40.83 -0.65 -7.68
C GLN A 32 -40.68 -0.86 -6.17
N GLN A 33 -40.69 -2.12 -5.70
CA GLN A 33 -40.45 -2.45 -4.30
C GLN A 33 -39.02 -2.09 -3.90
N THR A 34 -38.02 -2.51 -4.69
CA THR A 34 -36.62 -2.15 -4.45
C THR A 34 -36.40 -0.64 -4.46
N VAL A 35 -37.00 0.06 -5.43
CA VAL A 35 -36.88 1.53 -5.51
C VAL A 35 -37.51 2.21 -4.30
N GLY A 36 -38.70 1.77 -3.88
CA GLY A 36 -39.37 2.27 -2.68
C GLY A 36 -38.56 2.04 -1.41
N ASP A 37 -38.08 0.80 -1.20
CA ASP A 37 -37.30 0.45 0.00
C ASP A 37 -35.97 1.22 0.07
N LEU A 38 -35.30 1.42 -1.06
CA LEU A 38 -34.08 2.24 -1.11
C LEU A 38 -34.39 3.73 -0.84
N TYR A 39 -35.53 4.23 -1.32
CA TYR A 39 -35.97 5.60 -1.07
C TYR A 39 -36.28 5.84 0.42
N ASP A 40 -36.95 4.89 1.09
CA ASP A 40 -37.22 4.94 2.52
C ASP A 40 -35.93 4.94 3.36
N LEU A 41 -34.86 4.33 2.86
CA LEU A 41 -33.53 4.36 3.44
C LEU A 41 -32.73 5.63 3.08
N SER A 42 -33.32 6.60 2.40
CA SER A 42 -32.67 7.84 1.95
C SER A 42 -31.47 7.60 1.01
N VAL A 43 -31.49 6.52 0.22
CA VAL A 43 -30.47 6.23 -0.80
C VAL A 43 -30.65 7.19 -1.98
N ASP A 44 -29.55 7.69 -2.54
CA ASP A 44 -29.59 8.53 -3.74
C ASP A 44 -29.88 7.67 -4.99
N ILE A 45 -31.17 7.45 -5.25
CA ILE A 45 -31.66 6.65 -6.38
C ILE A 45 -31.21 7.22 -7.73
N GLN A 46 -31.11 8.54 -7.85
CA GLN A 46 -30.69 9.17 -9.11
C GLN A 46 -29.25 8.79 -9.45
N LYS A 47 -28.38 8.78 -8.43
CA LYS A 47 -27.01 8.30 -8.57
C LYS A 47 -26.95 6.79 -8.84
N VAL A 48 -27.77 5.98 -8.18
CA VAL A 48 -27.86 4.53 -8.45
C VAL A 48 -28.27 4.28 -9.90
N ARG A 49 -29.31 4.94 -10.41
CA ARG A 49 -29.74 4.83 -11.82
C ARG A 49 -28.60 5.14 -12.79
N LYS A 50 -27.86 6.22 -12.52
CA LYS A 50 -26.75 6.67 -13.36
C LYS A 50 -25.57 5.69 -13.39
N LEU A 51 -25.21 5.12 -12.23
CA LEU A 51 -24.01 4.28 -12.10
C LEU A 51 -24.27 2.79 -12.32
N LYS A 52 -25.40 2.29 -11.80
CA LYS A 52 -25.74 0.88 -11.65
C LYS A 52 -27.25 0.63 -11.78
N GLY A 53 -27.94 1.34 -12.67
CA GLY A 53 -29.40 1.23 -12.82
C GLY A 53 -29.92 -0.17 -13.13
N TRP A 54 -29.08 -1.05 -13.69
CA TRP A 54 -29.43 -2.46 -13.90
C TRP A 54 -29.79 -3.20 -12.60
N VAL A 55 -29.26 -2.79 -11.44
CA VAL A 55 -29.58 -3.38 -10.12
C VAL A 55 -31.06 -3.20 -9.80
N LEU A 56 -31.64 -2.04 -10.15
CA LEU A 56 -33.04 -1.72 -9.87
C LEU A 56 -34.02 -2.56 -10.70
N HIS A 57 -33.54 -3.28 -11.71
CA HIS A 57 -34.35 -4.15 -12.56
C HIS A 57 -34.28 -5.61 -12.12
N GLN A 58 -33.46 -5.93 -11.12
CA GLN A 58 -33.27 -7.29 -10.64
C GLN A 58 -34.35 -7.69 -9.63
N SER A 59 -34.67 -8.97 -9.67
CA SER A 59 -35.50 -9.66 -8.68
C SER A 59 -34.93 -11.06 -8.50
N PRO A 60 -34.76 -11.56 -7.26
CA PRO A 60 -35.12 -10.92 -6.00
C PRO A 60 -34.18 -9.78 -5.58
N SER A 61 -34.63 -8.99 -4.59
CA SER A 61 -33.89 -7.90 -3.94
C SER A 61 -34.15 -7.94 -2.44
N TYR A 62 -33.10 -7.82 -1.64
CA TYR A 62 -33.10 -8.01 -0.19
C TYR A 62 -32.74 -6.72 0.56
N THR A 63 -33.35 -5.60 0.14
CA THR A 63 -32.99 -4.26 0.61
C THR A 63 -33.19 -4.12 2.12
N LYS A 64 -34.27 -4.67 2.67
CA LYS A 64 -34.59 -4.58 4.10
C LYS A 64 -33.65 -5.43 4.93
N GLU A 65 -33.39 -6.65 4.49
CA GLU A 65 -32.50 -7.61 5.17
C GLU A 65 -31.07 -7.10 5.21
N VAL A 66 -30.56 -6.52 4.11
CA VAL A 66 -29.24 -5.89 4.09
C VAL A 66 -29.19 -4.67 5.01
N ALA A 67 -30.24 -3.84 5.01
CA ALA A 67 -30.30 -2.68 5.90
C ALA A 67 -30.35 -3.09 7.38
N GLU A 68 -31.13 -4.12 7.73
CA GLU A 68 -31.21 -4.69 9.08
C GLU A 68 -29.87 -5.26 9.52
N LEU A 69 -29.20 -6.05 8.67
CA LEU A 69 -27.87 -6.58 8.97
C LEU A 69 -26.84 -5.46 9.22
N LEU A 70 -26.89 -4.38 8.45
CA LEU A 70 -26.03 -3.21 8.68
C LEU A 70 -26.38 -2.50 10.00
N LYS A 71 -27.67 -2.34 10.33
CA LYS A 71 -28.12 -1.78 11.62
C LYS A 71 -27.65 -2.62 12.80
N ASP A 72 -27.71 -3.95 12.69
CA ASP A 72 -27.23 -4.88 13.70
C ASP A 72 -25.73 -4.76 13.96
N MET A 73 -24.96 -4.36 12.95
CA MET A 73 -23.53 -4.03 13.10
C MET A 73 -23.27 -2.63 13.67
N GLY A 74 -24.33 -1.84 13.89
CA GLY A 74 -24.29 -0.48 14.45
C GLY A 74 -24.31 0.64 13.41
N ALA A 75 -24.73 0.37 12.16
CA ALA A 75 -24.81 1.41 11.13
C ALA A 75 -25.97 2.37 11.39
N SER A 76 -25.72 3.68 11.27
CA SER A 76 -26.81 4.66 11.23
C SER A 76 -27.51 4.65 9.87
N GLY A 77 -28.72 5.23 9.77
CA GLY A 77 -29.41 5.39 8.49
C GLY A 77 -28.54 6.09 7.43
N SER A 78 -27.76 7.10 7.82
CA SER A 78 -26.84 7.79 6.91
C SER A 78 -25.68 6.90 6.41
N ASN A 79 -25.17 5.99 7.26
CA ASN A 79 -24.14 5.03 6.87
C ASN A 79 -24.70 4.04 5.84
N ILE A 80 -25.91 3.52 6.08
CA ILE A 80 -26.59 2.58 5.19
C ILE A 80 -26.87 3.24 3.84
N ALA A 81 -27.46 4.44 3.84
CA ALA A 81 -27.73 5.22 2.64
C ALA A 81 -26.46 5.39 1.78
N ARG A 82 -25.35 5.77 2.42
CA ARG A 82 -24.06 5.96 1.76
C ARG A 82 -23.49 4.67 1.18
N ILE A 83 -23.56 3.57 1.93
CA ILE A 83 -23.10 2.24 1.47
C ILE A 83 -23.90 1.81 0.24
N LEU A 84 -25.23 1.83 0.31
CA LEU A 84 -26.10 1.36 -0.78
C LEU A 84 -26.07 2.30 -1.99
N THR A 85 -25.82 3.60 -1.79
CA THR A 85 -25.58 4.54 -2.91
C THR A 85 -24.28 4.21 -3.64
N GLY A 86 -23.21 3.84 -2.91
CA GLY A 86 -21.90 3.53 -3.47
C GLY A 86 -21.77 2.12 -4.03
N HIS A 87 -22.55 1.18 -3.51
CA HIS A 87 -22.52 -0.23 -3.87
C HIS A 87 -23.93 -0.85 -3.81
N PRO A 88 -24.83 -0.47 -4.74
CA PRO A 88 -26.22 -0.93 -4.75
C PRO A 88 -26.34 -2.44 -4.98
N GLU A 89 -25.35 -3.08 -5.60
CA GLU A 89 -25.32 -4.54 -5.81
C GLU A 89 -25.46 -5.35 -4.50
N ALA A 90 -25.15 -4.75 -3.35
CA ALA A 90 -25.33 -5.36 -2.03
C ALA A 90 -26.74 -5.91 -1.81
N VAL A 91 -27.78 -5.24 -2.34
CA VAL A 91 -29.18 -5.68 -2.16
C VAL A 91 -29.51 -6.95 -2.94
N LEU A 92 -28.62 -7.41 -3.81
CA LEU A 92 -28.80 -8.65 -4.57
C LEU A 92 -28.15 -9.86 -3.87
N CYS A 93 -27.42 -9.63 -2.78
CA CYS A 93 -26.81 -10.71 -2.00
C CYS A 93 -27.87 -11.42 -1.15
N HIS A 94 -27.91 -12.75 -1.22
CA HIS A 94 -28.86 -13.55 -0.45
C HIS A 94 -28.62 -13.38 1.06
N PRO A 95 -29.65 -13.19 1.91
CA PRO A 95 -29.48 -12.90 3.34
C PRO A 95 -28.60 -13.92 4.07
N GLU A 96 -28.78 -15.22 3.78
CA GLU A 96 -27.96 -16.30 4.33
C GLU A 96 -26.47 -16.15 3.96
N GLN A 97 -26.16 -15.75 2.73
CA GLN A 97 -24.78 -15.56 2.28
C GLN A 97 -24.15 -14.35 2.98
N VAL A 98 -24.89 -13.25 3.11
CA VAL A 98 -24.41 -12.05 3.82
C VAL A 98 -24.19 -12.36 5.30
N GLN A 99 -25.03 -13.19 5.90
CA GLN A 99 -24.87 -13.64 7.28
C GLN A 99 -23.65 -14.55 7.46
N SER A 100 -23.46 -15.56 6.61
CA SER A 100 -22.24 -16.39 6.62
C SER A 100 -20.98 -15.55 6.39
N GLN A 101 -21.07 -14.55 5.53
CA GLN A 101 -19.99 -13.62 5.27
C GLN A 101 -19.67 -12.76 6.50
N ARG A 102 -20.69 -12.27 7.22
CA ARG A 102 -20.50 -11.59 8.52
C ARG A 102 -19.75 -12.47 9.50
N GLU A 103 -20.16 -13.73 9.66
CA GLU A 103 -19.51 -14.70 10.56
C GLU A 103 -18.05 -14.95 10.16
N LEU A 104 -17.79 -15.13 8.87
CA LEU A 104 -16.45 -15.31 8.34
C LEU A 104 -15.55 -14.11 8.66
N TRP A 105 -16.01 -12.90 8.42
CA TRP A 105 -15.27 -11.68 8.76
C TRP A 105 -15.07 -11.55 10.26
N MET A 106 -16.05 -11.90 11.09
CA MET A 106 -15.94 -11.88 12.55
C MET A 106 -14.96 -12.92 13.10
N SER A 107 -14.58 -13.94 12.33
CA SER A 107 -13.52 -14.89 12.73
C SER A 107 -12.14 -14.21 12.86
N VAL A 108 -11.92 -13.11 12.11
CA VAL A 108 -10.65 -12.35 12.05
C VAL A 108 -10.79 -10.90 12.51
N CYS A 109 -11.97 -10.29 12.40
CA CYS A 109 -12.22 -8.94 12.84
C CYS A 109 -12.47 -8.92 14.37
N PRO A 110 -11.87 -8.00 15.14
CA PRO A 110 -12.00 -8.02 16.59
C PRO A 110 -13.33 -7.47 17.11
N SER A 111 -14.12 -6.74 16.29
CA SER A 111 -15.45 -6.27 16.70
C SER A 111 -16.33 -5.88 15.50
N GLN A 112 -17.66 -5.89 15.72
CA GLN A 112 -18.64 -5.48 14.70
C GLN A 112 -18.44 -4.04 14.25
N LYS A 113 -18.07 -3.13 15.18
CA LYS A 113 -17.75 -1.74 14.86
C LYS A 113 -16.59 -1.61 13.88
N GLN A 114 -15.55 -2.44 14.03
CA GLN A 114 -14.43 -2.44 13.09
C GLN A 114 -14.82 -3.04 11.74
N LEU A 115 -15.63 -4.10 11.74
CA LEU A 115 -16.17 -4.68 10.51
C LEU A 115 -17.01 -3.65 9.74
N LEU A 116 -17.93 -2.97 10.41
CA LEU A 116 -18.72 -1.90 9.82
C LEU A 116 -17.82 -0.80 9.22
N GLY A 117 -16.78 -0.37 9.93
CA GLY A 117 -15.83 0.61 9.42
C GLY A 117 -15.07 0.15 8.17
N ILE A 118 -14.93 -1.16 7.94
CA ILE A 118 -14.39 -1.74 6.71
C ILE A 118 -15.45 -1.75 5.62
N VAL A 119 -16.66 -2.27 5.89
CA VAL A 119 -17.78 -2.32 4.92
C VAL A 119 -18.11 -0.94 4.39
N GLU A 120 -18.06 0.08 5.25
CA GLU A 120 -18.29 1.47 4.87
C GLU A 120 -17.28 2.04 3.89
N LYS A 121 -16.02 1.58 3.94
CA LYS A 121 -14.93 2.04 3.07
C LYS A 121 -14.79 1.18 1.83
N PHE A 122 -15.05 -0.11 1.96
CA PHE A 122 -14.82 -1.13 0.95
C PHE A 122 -16.01 -2.12 0.91
N PRO A 123 -17.21 -1.66 0.52
CA PRO A 123 -18.41 -2.52 0.55
C PRO A 123 -18.26 -3.76 -0.36
N ALA A 124 -17.61 -3.61 -1.52
CA ALA A 124 -17.35 -4.72 -2.44
C ALA A 124 -16.45 -5.82 -1.84
N SER A 125 -15.64 -5.52 -0.82
CA SER A 125 -14.84 -6.54 -0.12
C SER A 125 -15.70 -7.45 0.76
N PHE A 126 -16.84 -6.94 1.23
CA PHE A 126 -17.76 -7.66 2.10
C PHE A 126 -18.87 -8.33 1.28
N PHE A 127 -19.57 -7.56 0.44
CA PHE A 127 -20.66 -8.04 -0.43
C PHE A 127 -20.08 -8.75 -1.67
N THR A 128 -19.46 -9.90 -1.44
CA THR A 128 -18.83 -10.71 -2.48
C THR A 128 -19.81 -11.65 -3.16
N SER A 129 -19.51 -12.04 -4.40
CA SER A 129 -20.24 -13.10 -5.09
C SER A 129 -20.06 -14.45 -4.38
N SER A 130 -21.08 -15.31 -4.44
CA SER A 130 -21.11 -16.61 -3.75
C SER A 130 -19.88 -17.49 -4.00
N GLY A 131 -19.28 -17.43 -5.20
CA GLY A 131 -18.08 -18.19 -5.55
C GLY A 131 -16.80 -17.79 -4.80
N HIS A 132 -16.79 -16.65 -4.10
CA HIS A 132 -15.60 -16.21 -3.35
C HIS A 132 -15.56 -16.73 -1.91
N TYR A 133 -16.70 -17.14 -1.33
CA TYR A 133 -16.79 -17.47 0.09
C TYR A 133 -15.83 -18.59 0.51
N ASP A 134 -15.84 -19.72 -0.20
CA ASP A 134 -14.95 -20.85 0.10
C ASP A 134 -13.48 -20.46 -0.04
N SER A 135 -13.14 -19.71 -1.10
CA SER A 135 -11.78 -19.17 -1.28
C SER A 135 -11.38 -18.26 -0.13
N GLN A 136 -12.27 -17.38 0.36
CA GLN A 136 -11.98 -16.50 1.48
C GLN A 136 -11.72 -17.31 2.76
N ARG A 137 -12.56 -18.31 3.04
CA ARG A 137 -12.40 -19.21 4.19
C ARG A 137 -11.08 -19.97 4.14
N ASP A 138 -10.75 -20.56 3.00
CA ASP A 138 -9.55 -21.37 2.85
C ASP A 138 -8.28 -20.50 2.94
N ASN A 139 -8.32 -19.28 2.39
CA ASN A 139 -7.25 -18.29 2.54
C ASN A 139 -7.07 -17.83 3.98
N ILE A 140 -8.15 -17.58 4.73
CA ILE A 140 -8.08 -17.24 6.16
C ILE A 140 -7.41 -18.39 6.93
N ALA A 141 -7.86 -19.63 6.72
CA ALA A 141 -7.30 -20.81 7.38
C ALA A 141 -5.81 -20.98 7.05
N TYR A 142 -5.41 -20.77 5.80
CA TYR A 142 -4.01 -20.81 5.39
C TYR A 142 -3.16 -19.74 6.08
N PHE A 143 -3.59 -18.48 6.09
CA PHE A 143 -2.82 -17.44 6.78
C PHE A 143 -2.77 -17.64 8.30
N GLN A 144 -3.82 -18.22 8.90
CA GLN A 144 -3.80 -18.62 10.31
C GLN A 144 -2.80 -19.76 10.57
N SER A 145 -2.67 -20.74 9.67
CA SER A 145 -1.68 -21.82 9.82
C SER A 145 -0.23 -21.32 9.72
N LEU A 146 -0.01 -20.21 9.02
CA LEU A 146 1.26 -19.46 9.01
C LEU A 146 1.45 -18.58 10.26
N ASN A 147 0.57 -18.67 11.25
CA ASN A 147 0.55 -17.83 12.45
C ASN A 147 0.49 -16.33 12.14
N ILE A 148 -0.17 -15.93 11.05
CA ILE A 148 -0.41 -14.52 10.73
C ILE A 148 -1.54 -14.01 11.62
N GLY A 149 -1.29 -12.88 12.30
CA GLY A 149 -2.26 -12.32 13.24
C GLY A 149 -3.57 -11.91 12.56
N LYS A 150 -4.70 -12.12 13.25
CA LYS A 150 -6.05 -11.79 12.76
C LYS A 150 -6.19 -10.35 12.24
N ARG A 151 -5.51 -9.39 12.88
CA ARG A 151 -5.47 -7.98 12.44
C ARG A 151 -4.84 -7.81 11.05
N ILE A 152 -3.78 -8.57 10.76
CA ILE A 152 -3.12 -8.53 9.44
C ILE A 152 -4.06 -9.15 8.41
N ILE A 153 -4.64 -10.31 8.71
CA ILE A 153 -5.60 -10.98 7.81
C ILE A 153 -6.78 -10.06 7.48
N THR A 154 -7.37 -9.43 8.49
CA THR A 154 -8.45 -8.44 8.31
C THR A 154 -8.01 -7.29 7.39
N LYS A 155 -6.79 -6.78 7.58
CA LYS A 155 -6.24 -5.72 6.71
C LYS A 155 -6.05 -6.21 5.27
N LEU A 156 -5.55 -7.43 5.07
CA LEU A 156 -5.37 -8.01 3.74
C LEU A 156 -6.72 -8.16 3.02
N MET A 157 -7.73 -8.73 3.69
CA MET A 157 -9.08 -8.87 3.14
C MET A 157 -9.70 -7.52 2.79
N ALA A 158 -9.49 -6.49 3.61
CA ALA A 158 -10.04 -5.16 3.37
C ALA A 158 -9.33 -4.43 2.22
N SER A 159 -7.99 -4.49 2.18
CA SER A 159 -7.17 -3.69 1.26
C SER A 159 -6.94 -4.37 -0.09
N ALA A 160 -6.92 -5.70 -0.12
CA ALA A 160 -6.71 -6.52 -1.30
C ALA A 160 -7.71 -7.71 -1.32
N PRO A 161 -9.03 -7.47 -1.30
CA PRO A 161 -10.06 -8.51 -1.27
C PRO A 161 -9.91 -9.57 -2.37
N GLN A 162 -9.43 -9.17 -3.54
CA GLN A 162 -9.15 -10.04 -4.69
C GLN A 162 -8.11 -11.13 -4.37
N SER A 163 -7.23 -10.93 -3.38
CA SER A 163 -6.29 -11.98 -2.94
C SER A 163 -6.97 -13.09 -2.15
N PHE A 164 -8.15 -12.83 -1.56
CA PHE A 164 -8.93 -13.82 -0.81
C PHE A 164 -10.08 -14.41 -1.64
N GLY A 165 -10.51 -13.75 -2.72
CA GLY A 165 -11.53 -14.27 -3.63
C GLY A 165 -11.02 -15.30 -4.65
N ARG A 166 -9.71 -15.56 -4.69
CA ARG A 166 -9.05 -16.50 -5.61
C ARG A 166 -8.63 -17.79 -4.89
N PRO A 167 -8.36 -18.89 -5.60
CA PRO A 167 -7.91 -20.15 -5.01
C PRO A 167 -6.70 -19.96 -4.08
N VAL A 168 -6.71 -20.66 -2.95
CA VAL A 168 -5.69 -20.53 -1.89
C VAL A 168 -4.30 -20.91 -2.39
N GLU A 169 -4.21 -21.78 -3.39
CA GLU A 169 -2.99 -22.23 -4.06
C GLU A 169 -2.16 -21.04 -4.59
N LEU A 170 -2.82 -20.00 -5.11
CA LEU A 170 -2.12 -18.82 -5.63
C LEU A 170 -1.42 -18.04 -4.50
N ASN A 171 -2.06 -17.93 -3.33
CA ASN A 171 -1.43 -17.35 -2.15
C ASN A 171 -0.31 -18.24 -1.62
N LYS A 172 -0.49 -19.57 -1.60
CA LYS A 172 0.54 -20.53 -1.19
C LYS A 172 1.81 -20.39 -2.03
N VAL A 173 1.67 -20.34 -3.36
CA VAL A 173 2.82 -20.22 -4.27
C VAL A 173 3.58 -18.92 -4.03
N MET A 174 2.88 -17.80 -3.87
CA MET A 174 3.53 -16.51 -3.64
C MET A 174 4.22 -16.45 -2.27
N VAL A 175 3.57 -16.93 -1.22
CA VAL A 175 4.16 -16.98 0.13
C VAL A 175 5.38 -17.91 0.16
N HIS A 176 5.28 -19.10 -0.44
CA HIS A 176 6.42 -20.00 -0.58
C HIS A 176 7.59 -19.33 -1.32
N THR A 177 7.31 -18.64 -2.43
CA THR A 177 8.34 -17.93 -3.21
C THR A 177 9.01 -16.83 -2.38
N LEU A 178 8.25 -16.08 -1.58
CA LEU A 178 8.78 -15.08 -0.65
C LEU A 178 9.69 -15.71 0.42
N GLN A 179 9.24 -16.79 1.06
CA GLN A 179 10.00 -17.49 2.10
C GLN A 179 11.28 -18.10 1.54
N GLN A 180 11.19 -18.75 0.37
CA GLN A 180 12.34 -19.32 -0.33
C GLN A 180 13.37 -18.23 -0.67
N ALA A 181 12.94 -17.12 -1.28
CA ALA A 181 13.84 -16.02 -1.61
C ALA A 181 14.51 -15.44 -0.35
N TYR A 182 13.78 -15.31 0.76
CA TYR A 182 14.35 -14.86 2.02
C TYR A 182 15.42 -15.83 2.56
N GLN A 183 15.18 -17.14 2.51
CA GLN A 183 16.15 -18.16 2.94
C GLN A 183 17.38 -18.24 2.03
N GLU A 184 17.18 -18.24 0.70
CA GLU A 184 18.27 -18.25 -0.28
C GLU A 184 19.18 -17.03 -0.15
N LEU A 185 18.63 -15.92 0.34
CA LEU A 185 19.39 -14.71 0.66
C LEU A 185 20.06 -14.74 2.04
N GLY A 186 20.06 -15.88 2.75
CA GLY A 186 20.69 -16.05 4.06
C GLY A 186 19.83 -15.59 5.23
N GLY A 187 18.53 -15.39 5.03
CA GLY A 187 17.60 -15.00 6.07
C GLY A 187 17.36 -16.13 7.08
N GLU A 188 17.50 -15.81 8.37
CA GLU A 188 17.29 -16.77 9.45
C GLU A 188 15.84 -17.21 9.58
N GLU A 189 15.61 -18.52 9.72
CA GLU A 189 14.28 -19.11 9.89
C GLU A 189 13.53 -18.54 11.10
N ALA A 190 14.24 -18.29 12.20
CA ALA A 190 13.68 -17.66 13.40
C ALA A 190 13.04 -16.28 13.14
N ASN A 191 13.55 -15.54 12.15
CA ASN A 191 13.09 -14.20 11.80
C ASN A 191 12.04 -14.18 10.68
N MET A 192 11.90 -15.29 9.94
CA MET A 192 11.07 -15.37 8.73
C MET A 192 9.60 -15.03 9.00
N LYS A 193 9.05 -15.54 10.10
CA LYS A 193 7.65 -15.25 10.50
C LYS A 193 7.43 -13.75 10.68
N THR A 194 8.29 -13.10 11.46
CA THR A 194 8.20 -11.66 11.74
C THR A 194 8.41 -10.84 10.47
N TRP A 195 9.35 -11.26 9.61
CA TRP A 195 9.58 -10.64 8.31
C TRP A 195 8.34 -10.71 7.42
N LEU A 196 7.75 -11.90 7.24
CA LEU A 196 6.56 -12.11 6.42
C LEU A 196 5.36 -11.31 6.95
N GLN A 197 5.15 -11.31 8.26
CA GLN A 197 4.09 -10.51 8.90
C GLN A 197 4.27 -9.00 8.64
N LYS A 198 5.49 -8.48 8.76
CA LYS A 198 5.79 -7.07 8.46
C LYS A 198 5.53 -6.75 6.99
N LEU A 199 6.02 -7.61 6.09
CA LEU A 199 5.85 -7.48 4.64
C LEU A 199 4.36 -7.43 4.27
N LEU A 200 3.57 -8.43 4.66
CA LEU A 200 2.13 -8.50 4.35
C LEU A 200 1.33 -7.35 4.99
N SER A 201 1.75 -6.89 6.16
CA SER A 201 1.13 -5.74 6.82
C SER A 201 1.38 -4.43 6.06
N GLN A 202 2.51 -4.31 5.37
CA GLN A 202 2.93 -3.08 4.71
C GLN A 202 2.54 -3.04 3.23
N ASN A 203 2.68 -4.17 2.52
CA ASN A 203 2.23 -4.33 1.15
C ASN A 203 1.27 -5.53 1.01
N PRO A 204 -0.05 -5.34 1.16
CA PRO A 204 -1.03 -6.41 0.96
C PRO A 204 -1.11 -6.89 -0.50
N PHE A 205 -0.73 -6.03 -1.46
CA PHE A 205 -0.86 -6.30 -2.90
C PHE A 205 0.24 -7.22 -3.44
N VAL A 206 1.30 -7.47 -2.65
CA VAL A 206 2.36 -8.43 -2.99
C VAL A 206 1.80 -9.80 -3.38
N LEU A 207 0.69 -10.22 -2.76
CA LEU A 207 0.05 -11.50 -3.05
C LEU A 207 -0.45 -11.57 -4.49
N LEU A 208 -0.82 -10.44 -5.09
CA LEU A 208 -1.41 -10.38 -6.43
C LEU A 208 -0.38 -10.38 -7.54
N LYS A 209 0.90 -10.29 -7.21
CA LYS A 209 1.97 -10.27 -8.19
C LYS A 209 2.32 -11.67 -8.66
N PRO A 210 2.72 -11.84 -9.93
CA PRO A 210 3.32 -13.08 -10.38
C PRO A 210 4.61 -13.36 -9.56
N PRO A 211 4.81 -14.57 -9.03
CA PRO A 211 5.99 -14.93 -8.26
C PRO A 211 7.32 -14.69 -8.99
N GLU A 212 7.29 -14.78 -10.32
CA GLU A 212 8.46 -14.59 -11.20
C GLU A 212 9.00 -13.17 -11.13
N VAL A 213 8.15 -12.17 -10.88
CA VAL A 213 8.56 -10.76 -10.78
C VAL A 213 9.56 -10.57 -9.64
N LEU A 214 9.34 -11.22 -8.49
CA LEU A 214 10.29 -11.17 -7.38
C LEU A 214 11.66 -11.72 -7.82
N ARG A 215 11.66 -12.89 -8.49
CA ARG A 215 12.89 -13.54 -8.94
C ARG A 215 13.64 -12.69 -9.95
N GLN A 216 12.94 -12.15 -10.95
CA GLN A 216 13.51 -11.26 -11.97
C GLN A 216 14.16 -10.03 -11.34
N ASN A 217 13.48 -9.39 -10.38
CA ASN A 217 14.01 -8.20 -9.73
C ASN A 217 15.23 -8.50 -8.86
N LEU A 218 15.26 -9.64 -8.16
CA LEU A 218 16.44 -10.07 -7.40
C LEU A 218 17.61 -10.44 -8.30
N LEU A 219 17.35 -11.11 -9.44
CA LEU A 219 18.39 -11.42 -10.43
C LEU A 219 18.99 -10.14 -11.02
N PHE A 220 18.14 -9.19 -11.43
CA PHE A 220 18.62 -7.89 -11.92
C PHE A 220 19.52 -7.18 -10.91
N LEU A 221 19.12 -7.13 -9.62
CA LEU A 221 19.95 -6.50 -8.59
C LEU A 221 21.24 -7.28 -8.35
N ARG A 222 21.21 -8.62 -8.43
CA ARG A 222 22.42 -9.44 -8.36
C ARG A 222 23.39 -9.13 -9.52
N ASP A 223 22.87 -8.95 -10.72
CA ASP A 223 23.66 -8.57 -11.91
C ASP A 223 24.26 -7.16 -11.79
N LYS A 224 23.65 -6.29 -10.97
CA LYS A 224 24.22 -5.00 -10.53
C LYS A 224 25.25 -5.13 -9.39
N GLY A 225 25.66 -6.36 -9.06
CA GLY A 225 26.74 -6.65 -8.13
C GLY A 225 26.35 -6.55 -6.65
N PHE A 226 25.05 -6.58 -6.31
CA PHE A 226 24.62 -6.70 -4.93
C PHE A 226 24.88 -8.13 -4.43
N SER A 227 25.54 -8.23 -3.28
CA SER A 227 25.74 -9.49 -2.58
C SER A 227 24.44 -10.03 -1.99
N THR A 228 24.43 -11.32 -1.66
CA THR A 228 23.30 -12.00 -1.01
C THR A 228 22.82 -11.28 0.26
N ALA A 229 23.75 -10.82 1.10
CA ALA A 229 23.42 -10.10 2.34
C ALA A 229 22.82 -8.70 2.08
N GLU A 230 23.34 -7.98 1.07
CA GLU A 230 22.81 -6.69 0.65
C GLU A 230 21.41 -6.83 0.04
N LEU A 231 21.17 -7.88 -0.75
CA LEU A 231 19.85 -8.20 -1.29
C LEU A 231 18.85 -8.53 -0.17
N LEU A 232 19.25 -9.30 0.85
CA LEU A 232 18.41 -9.55 2.03
C LEU A 232 18.05 -8.25 2.75
N HIS A 233 19.03 -7.34 2.88
CA HIS A 233 18.82 -6.02 3.46
C HIS A 233 17.80 -5.21 2.66
N LEU A 234 17.95 -5.14 1.34
CA LEU A 234 17.01 -4.46 0.44
C LEU A 234 15.62 -5.07 0.48
N LEU A 235 15.51 -6.40 0.43
CA LEU A 235 14.25 -7.12 0.50
C LEU A 235 13.46 -6.73 1.77
N SER A 236 14.16 -6.58 2.89
CA SER A 236 13.58 -6.15 4.17
C SER A 236 13.23 -4.65 4.19
N LYS A 237 14.06 -3.80 3.58
CA LYS A 237 13.85 -2.33 3.51
C LYS A 237 12.73 -1.93 2.56
N LEU A 238 12.58 -2.64 1.45
CA LEU A 238 11.56 -2.39 0.44
C LEU A 238 10.17 -2.89 0.87
N ARG A 239 10.06 -3.69 1.93
CA ARG A 239 8.76 -4.02 2.58
C ARG A 239 7.70 -4.57 1.60
N GLY A 240 8.14 -5.41 0.65
CA GLY A 240 7.28 -5.98 -0.40
C GLY A 240 7.19 -5.15 -1.68
N PHE A 241 7.71 -3.92 -1.68
CA PHE A 241 7.78 -3.08 -2.89
C PHE A 241 8.75 -3.62 -3.94
N VAL A 242 9.63 -4.56 -3.57
CA VAL A 242 10.47 -5.30 -4.53
C VAL A 242 9.66 -5.96 -5.66
N THR A 243 8.38 -6.28 -5.41
CA THR A 243 7.47 -6.88 -6.42
C THR A 243 6.75 -5.84 -7.29
N GLU A 244 6.93 -4.56 -6.99
CA GLU A 244 6.46 -3.43 -7.80
C GLU A 244 7.58 -2.86 -8.69
N LEU A 245 8.82 -3.32 -8.50
CA LEU A 245 9.96 -2.89 -9.32
C LEU A 245 9.88 -3.53 -10.71
N ASN A 246 10.54 -2.89 -11.66
CA ASN A 246 10.70 -3.36 -13.02
C ASN A 246 12.17 -3.18 -13.45
N PRO A 247 12.84 -4.22 -14.02
CA PRO A 247 14.26 -4.16 -14.40
C PRO A 247 14.61 -3.01 -15.34
N ASP A 248 13.80 -2.74 -16.37
CA ASP A 248 14.07 -1.68 -17.35
C ASP A 248 13.99 -0.30 -16.70
N SER A 249 12.96 -0.11 -15.87
CA SER A 249 12.78 1.13 -15.10
C SER A 249 13.92 1.34 -14.10
N MET A 250 14.28 0.31 -13.34
CA MET A 250 15.43 0.35 -12.43
C MET A 250 16.73 0.65 -13.16
N HIS A 251 16.95 0.08 -14.35
CA HIS A 251 18.13 0.36 -15.14
C HIS A 251 18.23 1.84 -15.52
N GLY A 252 17.13 2.43 -15.99
CA GLY A 252 17.05 3.85 -16.31
C GLY A 252 17.34 4.73 -15.09
N THR A 253 16.66 4.48 -13.96
CA THR A 253 16.81 5.30 -12.75
C THR A 253 18.19 5.20 -12.12
N LEU A 254 18.80 4.00 -12.13
CA LEU A 254 20.16 3.80 -11.65
C LEU A 254 21.18 4.49 -12.55
N THR A 255 21.03 4.38 -13.87
CA THR A 255 21.92 5.05 -14.84
C THR A 255 21.86 6.56 -14.70
N TYR A 256 20.65 7.11 -14.61
CA TYR A 256 20.44 8.53 -14.34
C TYR A 256 21.09 8.93 -13.02
N SER A 257 20.81 8.22 -11.92
CA SER A 257 21.33 8.55 -10.59
C SER A 257 22.85 8.53 -10.54
N GLN A 258 23.48 7.55 -11.19
CA GLN A 258 24.93 7.45 -11.29
C GLN A 258 25.52 8.67 -11.99
N LYS A 259 24.94 9.06 -13.13
CA LYS A 259 25.38 10.21 -13.91
C LYS A 259 25.16 11.52 -13.17
N ALA A 260 23.97 11.71 -12.58
CA ALA A 260 23.61 12.92 -11.86
C ALA A 260 24.50 13.14 -10.63
N MET A 261 24.81 12.07 -9.89
CA MET A 261 25.69 12.13 -8.71
C MET A 261 27.18 12.06 -9.05
N GLY A 262 27.55 11.70 -10.29
CA GLY A 262 28.94 11.55 -10.71
C GLY A 262 29.71 10.50 -9.91
N CYS A 263 29.03 9.43 -9.48
CA CYS A 263 29.58 8.43 -8.57
C CYS A 263 29.97 7.11 -9.27
N SER A 264 30.81 6.30 -8.63
CA SER A 264 31.14 4.96 -9.15
C SER A 264 29.97 3.99 -8.98
N GLU A 265 30.00 2.85 -9.67
CA GLU A 265 28.98 1.81 -9.48
C GLU A 265 28.95 1.28 -8.03
N ALA A 266 30.11 1.19 -7.38
CA ALA A 266 30.21 0.78 -5.98
C ALA A 266 29.58 1.82 -5.04
N ASP A 267 29.81 3.11 -5.30
CA ASP A 267 29.17 4.19 -4.55
C ASP A 267 27.66 4.18 -4.75
N LEU A 268 27.19 4.01 -6.00
CA LEU A 268 25.76 3.92 -6.30
C LEU A 268 25.10 2.77 -5.53
N ARG A 269 25.72 1.60 -5.47
CA ARG A 269 25.22 0.46 -4.69
C ARG A 269 25.07 0.81 -3.21
N ASN A 270 26.08 1.46 -2.62
CA ASN A 270 26.03 1.95 -1.23
C ASN A 270 24.92 2.99 -1.02
N ILE A 271 24.71 3.88 -1.99
CA ILE A 271 23.65 4.88 -1.97
C ILE A 271 22.27 4.20 -2.00
N VAL A 272 22.08 3.20 -2.86
CA VAL A 272 20.82 2.43 -2.96
C VAL A 272 20.52 1.68 -1.65
N LEU A 273 21.52 1.14 -0.96
CA LEU A 273 21.32 0.49 0.34
C LEU A 273 20.82 1.47 1.41
N LYS A 274 21.27 2.72 1.36
CA LYS A 274 20.79 3.79 2.26
C LYS A 274 19.43 4.33 1.84
N CYS A 275 19.20 4.46 0.54
CA CYS A 275 18.00 5.06 -0.06
C CYS A 275 17.45 4.16 -1.18
N PRO A 276 16.69 3.09 -0.84
CA PRO A 276 16.12 2.17 -1.83
C PRO A 276 15.10 2.83 -2.77
N ALA A 277 14.66 4.05 -2.46
CA ALA A 277 13.76 4.82 -3.31
C ALA A 277 14.32 5.12 -4.72
N LEU A 278 15.64 5.10 -4.88
CA LEU A 278 16.29 5.20 -6.20
C LEU A 278 15.89 4.05 -7.15
N LEU A 279 15.44 2.92 -6.62
CA LEU A 279 14.98 1.78 -7.42
C LEU A 279 13.60 1.99 -8.03
N TYR A 280 12.78 2.91 -7.50
CA TYR A 280 11.39 3.03 -7.93
C TYR A 280 10.88 4.44 -8.21
N TYR A 281 11.59 5.49 -7.81
CA TYR A 281 11.20 6.83 -8.24
C TYR A 281 11.51 7.01 -9.73
N PRO A 282 10.53 7.48 -10.53
CA PRO A 282 10.79 7.84 -11.92
C PRO A 282 11.92 8.87 -12.02
N GLU A 283 12.66 8.83 -13.13
CA GLU A 283 13.76 9.76 -13.42
C GLU A 283 13.35 11.22 -13.23
N ALA A 284 12.19 11.62 -13.75
CA ALA A 284 11.66 12.98 -13.59
C ALA A 284 11.51 13.39 -12.12
N THR A 285 11.07 12.47 -11.25
CA THR A 285 10.94 12.72 -9.82
C THR A 285 12.30 12.83 -9.14
N LEU A 286 13.28 12.02 -9.54
CA LEU A 286 14.63 12.12 -9.01
C LEU A 286 15.30 13.43 -9.45
N SER A 287 15.15 13.83 -10.72
CA SER A 287 15.68 15.10 -11.23
C SER A 287 15.12 16.29 -10.49
N GLU A 288 13.80 16.39 -10.37
CA GLU A 288 13.14 17.48 -9.63
C GLU A 288 13.66 17.56 -8.17
N ARG A 289 13.83 16.42 -7.50
CA ARG A 289 14.32 16.38 -6.12
C ARG A 289 15.79 16.78 -6.02
N ILE A 290 16.64 16.26 -6.90
CA ILE A 290 18.08 16.57 -6.89
C ILE A 290 18.26 18.07 -7.19
N GLU A 291 17.67 18.58 -8.26
CA GLU A 291 17.73 20.00 -8.63
C GLU A 291 17.20 20.89 -7.51
N GLY A 292 16.03 20.57 -6.95
CA GLY A 292 15.46 21.34 -5.85
C GLY A 292 16.33 21.35 -4.58
N LEU A 293 17.07 20.27 -4.29
CA LEU A 293 18.02 20.22 -3.18
C LEU A 293 19.26 21.07 -3.46
N LEU A 294 19.79 21.01 -4.68
CA LEU A 294 20.91 21.85 -5.12
C LEU A 294 20.54 23.34 -5.07
N ASP A 295 19.33 23.71 -5.52
CA ASP A 295 18.80 25.07 -5.45
C ASP A 295 18.63 25.57 -4.01
N ALA A 296 18.36 24.65 -3.07
CA ALA A 296 18.34 24.94 -1.64
C ALA A 296 19.75 25.12 -1.04
N GLY A 297 20.81 24.99 -1.85
CA GLY A 297 22.21 25.17 -1.47
C GLY A 297 22.86 23.92 -0.87
N ILE A 298 22.22 22.75 -0.98
CA ILE A 298 22.80 21.48 -0.54
C ILE A 298 23.77 21.00 -1.63
N SER A 299 24.97 20.60 -1.26
CA SER A 299 25.95 20.12 -2.24
C SER A 299 25.66 18.68 -2.67
N MET A 300 26.14 18.29 -3.85
CA MET A 300 26.07 16.90 -4.31
C MET A 300 26.80 15.94 -3.35
N SER A 301 27.91 16.38 -2.73
CA SER A 301 28.63 15.57 -1.74
C SER A 301 27.78 15.25 -0.51
N GLN A 302 27.01 16.23 0.00
CA GLN A 302 26.08 16.00 1.11
C GLN A 302 24.95 15.03 0.71
N LEU A 303 24.47 15.09 -0.53
CA LEU A 303 23.45 14.15 -1.05
C LEU A 303 23.97 12.72 -1.13
N ILE A 304 25.21 12.52 -1.57
CA ILE A 304 25.84 11.19 -1.62
C ILE A 304 26.05 10.62 -0.20
N GLU A 305 26.41 11.48 0.75
CA GLU A 305 26.60 11.09 2.15
C GLU A 305 25.27 10.67 2.81
N THR A 306 24.22 11.47 2.63
CA THR A 306 22.88 11.29 3.20
C THR A 306 21.80 11.25 2.10
N PRO A 307 21.73 10.17 1.30
CA PRO A 307 20.81 10.09 0.16
C PRO A 307 19.35 9.87 0.57
N THR A 308 19.10 9.52 1.83
CA THR A 308 17.75 9.34 2.41
C THR A 308 16.91 10.62 2.35
N VAL A 309 17.53 11.80 2.24
CA VAL A 309 16.80 13.06 2.01
C VAL A 309 16.00 13.03 0.71
N LEU A 310 16.44 12.25 -0.29
CA LEU A 310 15.73 12.05 -1.55
C LEU A 310 14.42 11.29 -1.38
N GLU A 311 14.16 10.66 -0.23
CA GLU A 311 12.86 10.05 0.05
C GLU A 311 11.77 11.09 0.37
N LEU A 312 12.17 12.30 0.79
CA LEU A 312 11.28 13.39 1.14
C LEU A 312 10.83 14.19 -0.09
N THR A 313 9.64 14.80 -0.01
CA THR A 313 9.20 15.76 -1.02
C THR A 313 9.87 17.11 -0.80
N MET A 314 10.04 17.90 -1.86
CA MET A 314 10.66 19.23 -1.76
C MET A 314 9.89 20.16 -0.80
N GLN A 315 8.56 20.03 -0.71
CA GLN A 315 7.76 20.77 0.26
C GLN A 315 8.16 20.47 1.70
N ILE A 316 8.40 19.20 2.04
CA ILE A 316 8.85 18.80 3.37
C ILE A 316 10.26 19.32 3.63
N VAL A 317 11.16 19.19 2.65
CA VAL A 317 12.55 19.66 2.76
C VAL A 317 12.60 21.16 3.02
N ILE A 318 11.95 21.97 2.18
CA ILE A 318 11.94 23.44 2.31
C ILE A 318 11.38 23.87 3.67
N TYR A 319 10.27 23.27 4.11
CA TYR A 319 9.71 23.52 5.43
C TYR A 319 10.72 23.23 6.56
N ARG A 320 11.38 22.06 6.52
CA ARG A 320 12.37 21.66 7.53
C ARG A 320 13.58 22.59 7.53
N ILE A 321 14.09 22.96 6.35
CA ILE A 321 15.19 23.93 6.20
C ILE A 321 14.81 25.29 6.82
N GLN A 322 13.63 25.83 6.51
CA GLN A 322 13.19 27.11 7.06
C GLN A 322 13.07 27.08 8.60
N ARG A 323 12.56 25.98 9.15
CA ARG A 323 12.48 25.77 10.61
C ARG A 323 13.86 25.73 11.25
N LEU A 324 14.80 24.99 10.68
CA LEU A 324 16.18 24.87 11.13
C LEU A 324 16.94 26.21 11.05
N LYS A 325 16.76 26.95 9.94
CA LYS A 325 17.37 28.27 9.74
C LYS A 325 16.94 29.28 10.80
N ALA A 326 15.65 29.27 11.19
CA ALA A 326 15.15 30.13 12.27
C ALA A 326 15.86 29.86 13.64
N HIS A 327 16.55 28.73 13.76
CA HIS A 327 17.29 28.31 14.96
C HIS A 327 18.81 28.38 14.78
N GLY A 328 19.28 29.03 13.71
CA GLY A 328 20.71 29.20 13.44
C GLY A 328 21.40 27.96 12.87
N TYR A 329 20.65 26.93 12.47
CA TYR A 329 21.21 25.78 11.77
C TYR A 329 21.22 26.01 10.26
N ASP A 330 22.40 25.94 9.65
CA ASP A 330 22.58 26.05 8.21
C ASP A 330 22.82 24.68 7.59
N VAL A 331 21.85 24.22 6.78
CA VAL A 331 21.92 22.92 6.09
C VAL A 331 23.01 22.88 5.01
N ARG A 332 23.48 24.03 4.52
CA ARG A 332 24.52 24.10 3.49
C ARG A 332 25.89 23.65 4.00
N THR A 333 26.10 23.75 5.31
CA THR A 333 27.35 23.35 5.98
C THR A 333 27.14 22.25 7.01
N GLY A 334 25.88 21.95 7.36
CA GLY A 334 25.51 20.94 8.35
C GLY A 334 25.20 19.57 7.74
N SER A 335 25.04 18.56 8.60
CA SER A 335 24.56 17.23 8.21
C SER A 335 23.09 17.24 7.79
N LEU A 336 22.76 16.54 6.71
CA LEU A 336 21.36 16.42 6.26
C LEU A 336 20.53 15.43 7.10
N GLU A 337 21.14 14.69 8.02
CA GLU A 337 20.41 13.70 8.84
C GLU A 337 19.30 14.33 9.68
N VAL A 338 19.45 15.61 10.04
CA VAL A 338 18.41 16.38 10.76
C VAL A 338 17.14 16.57 9.93
N LEU A 339 17.21 16.42 8.61
CA LEU A 339 16.07 16.49 7.70
C LEU A 339 15.32 15.18 7.61
N ASN A 340 15.86 14.04 8.09
CA ASN A 340 15.24 12.72 7.94
C ASN A 340 14.18 12.41 9.00
N GLY A 341 13.48 11.29 8.81
CA GLY A 341 12.49 10.76 9.76
C GLY A 341 11.07 11.32 9.59
N THR A 342 10.15 10.82 10.42
CA THR A 342 8.74 11.24 10.37
C THR A 342 8.59 12.70 10.82
N LYS A 343 7.42 13.29 10.55
CA LYS A 343 7.09 14.63 11.06
C LYS A 343 7.30 14.72 12.59
N LYS A 344 6.88 13.69 13.32
CA LYS A 344 7.03 13.60 14.78
C LYS A 344 8.50 13.54 15.20
N ASP A 345 9.31 12.75 14.49
CA ASP A 345 10.75 12.64 14.78
C ASP A 345 11.45 13.98 14.57
N PHE A 346 11.14 14.65 13.45
CA PHE A 346 11.65 15.98 13.15
C PHE A 346 11.25 17.00 14.22
N GLU A 347 9.96 17.09 14.57
CA GLU A 347 9.47 18.04 15.58
C GLU A 347 10.07 17.79 16.97
N MET A 348 10.30 16.52 17.34
CA MET A 348 10.94 16.18 18.62
C MET A 348 12.43 16.58 18.63
N ASN A 349 13.16 16.25 17.56
CA ASN A 349 14.57 16.62 17.45
C ASN A 349 14.75 18.14 17.35
N TYR A 350 13.82 18.80 16.65
CA TYR A 350 13.69 20.24 16.59
C TYR A 350 13.45 20.87 17.96
N GLY A 351 12.52 20.34 18.77
CA GLY A 351 12.27 20.80 20.14
C GLY A 351 13.49 20.64 21.07
N LYS A 352 14.32 19.61 20.87
CA LYS A 352 15.58 19.45 21.62
C LYS A 352 16.62 20.53 21.27
N LEU A 353 16.65 21.03 20.04
CA LEU A 353 17.51 22.15 19.64
C LEU A 353 17.08 23.45 20.33
N GLN A 354 15.77 23.67 20.52
CA GLN A 354 15.22 24.78 21.29
C GLN A 354 15.68 24.73 22.76
N LEU A 355 15.52 23.58 23.43
CA LEU A 355 15.91 23.39 24.82
C LEU A 355 17.42 23.55 25.08
N ARG A 356 18.28 23.28 24.10
CA ARG A 356 19.74 23.47 24.25
C ARG A 356 20.16 24.94 24.23
N ARG A 357 19.41 25.81 23.55
CA ARG A 357 19.68 27.25 23.49
C ARG A 357 19.23 27.99 24.75
N GLU A 358 18.22 27.45 25.43
CA GLU A 358 17.66 28.00 26.68
C GLU A 358 18.42 27.56 27.94
N ARG A 359 19.38 26.63 27.84
CA ARG A 359 20.23 26.27 28.99
C ARG A 359 21.15 27.45 29.33
N PRO A 360 21.10 27.97 30.57
CA PRO A 360 22.06 28.95 31.03
C PRO A 360 23.49 28.39 30.86
N ILE A 361 24.42 29.25 30.42
CA ILE A 361 25.84 28.93 30.25
C ILE A 361 26.53 28.59 31.60
N PHE A 362 25.83 28.81 32.70
CA PHE A 362 26.33 28.58 34.04
C PHE A 362 26.20 27.11 34.46
N ASN A 363 27.35 26.43 34.59
CA ASN A 363 27.47 25.17 35.32
C ASN A 363 27.74 25.49 36.81
N PRO A 364 26.81 25.26 37.75
CA PRO A 364 27.00 25.66 39.15
C PRO A 364 28.00 24.80 39.93
N VAL A 365 28.59 23.77 39.32
CA VAL A 365 29.32 22.70 40.05
C VAL A 365 30.83 22.68 39.77
N ALA A 366 31.44 23.83 39.47
CA ALA A 366 32.90 23.97 39.48
C ALA A 366 33.33 24.70 40.76
N PRO A 367 34.02 24.04 41.73
CA PRO A 367 34.61 24.72 42.86
C PRO A 367 35.70 25.67 42.35
N LEU A 368 35.58 26.96 42.69
CA LEU A 368 36.67 27.92 42.52
C LEU A 368 37.81 27.46 43.42
N LYS A 369 38.95 27.11 42.83
CA LYS A 369 40.21 27.07 43.58
C LYS A 369 40.52 28.51 43.99
N GLY A 370 40.41 28.79 45.29
CA GLY A 370 41.07 29.94 45.90
C GLY A 370 42.52 29.56 46.14
N ASP A 371 43.44 30.40 45.64
CA ASP A 371 44.82 30.46 46.10
C ASP A 371 44.87 31.17 47.47
N ASP A 372 45.93 30.83 48.22
CA ASP A 372 46.35 31.17 49.59
C ASP A 372 45.77 30.36 50.77
#